data_AF-A0A2V8NBC3-F1
#
_entry.id   AF-A0A2V8NBC3-F1
#
_cell.length_a   1.000
_cell.length_b   1.000
_cell.length_c   1.000
_cell.angle_alpha   90.00
_cell.angle_beta   90.00
_cell.angle_gamma   90.00
#
_symmetry.space_group_name_H-M   'P 1'
#
loop_
_entity.id
_entity.type
_entity.pdbx_description
1 polymer ?
#
loop_
_entity_poly.entity_id
_entity_poly.type
_entity_poly.pdbx_seq_one_letter_code
_entity_poly.pdbx_strand_id
1 'polypeptide(L)'
;MRFLLLTILLLLPNFAQAERLPLKAYTVADGLPNNVINKIVRDSRGFLWFCTQEGLSRFDGYSFTTLGVDQGLPHAIVNDFLETRNGELWIATNAGLVLFNPKGEPAARVVYANDKAQPAPMFAVVIPEDEDRQARAVNVLYEDRGGTIWCGTMKHLYRLERHDDRFKLLSVDMETAGGHATEIFVYDLLEDRNGSLWVAASNGLFRRRNDGRIEHYTKRDGLPDDVIHDLLEDHQGRLWAATRLGGFFRFVADDTRRPPLVAEVYNKRNGLPTDWVFQLLETSDHRFWIATNVGLVAFFPEGDEHGQRFRAYTKRHGLSFQEVTALNEDSGGNLWLGTNTAGAMKLVRDGFVTYGEQDGVNSVGVILADRAGGVCFRGYVLGDKHASIFEGGKVDLLHSAEITYWQTLGRYDGQRFTWFLPNVLKGKNFGWVREGVTLQ
;
A
#
# COMPACT_ATOMS: atom_id res chain seq x y z
N MET A 1 5.59 1.48 56.35
CA MET A 1 4.92 2.25 55.28
C MET A 1 5.74 2.47 53.99
N ARG A 2 7.04 2.12 53.93
CA ARG A 2 7.86 2.22 52.69
C ARG A 2 7.91 0.95 51.84
N PHE A 3 7.49 -0.20 52.38
CA PHE A 3 7.47 -1.49 51.66
C PHE A 3 6.18 -1.77 50.88
N LEU A 4 5.12 -0.98 51.08
CA LEU A 4 3.82 -1.21 50.42
C LEU A 4 3.72 -0.54 49.04
N LEU A 5 4.59 0.43 48.73
CA LEU A 5 4.59 1.12 47.42
C LEU A 5 5.33 0.34 46.33
N LEU A 6 6.30 -0.51 46.68
CA LEU A 6 7.07 -1.28 45.69
C LEU A 6 6.29 -2.49 45.14
N THR A 7 5.36 -3.04 45.92
CA THR A 7 4.56 -4.21 45.54
C THR A 7 3.41 -3.87 44.58
N ILE A 8 2.96 -2.60 44.55
CA ILE A 8 1.90 -2.15 43.63
C ILE A 8 2.46 -1.88 42.21
N LEU A 9 3.77 -1.64 42.06
CA LEU A 9 4.41 -1.50 40.74
C LEU A 9 4.68 -2.84 40.02
N LEU A 10 4.56 -3.98 40.71
CA LEU A 10 4.82 -5.32 40.18
C LEU A 10 3.55 -6.10 39.79
N LEU A 11 2.36 -5.51 39.98
CA LEU A 11 1.05 -6.12 39.68
C LEU A 11 0.32 -5.47 38.49
N LEU A 12 0.94 -4.50 37.82
CA LEU A 12 0.43 -4.01 36.54
C LEU A 12 0.94 -4.92 35.43
N PRO A 13 0.07 -5.56 34.63
CA PRO A 13 0.52 -6.27 33.44
C PRO A 13 1.18 -5.25 32.52
N ASN A 14 2.51 -5.35 32.38
CA ASN A 14 3.23 -4.70 31.29
C ASN A 14 2.83 -5.43 30.01
N PHE A 15 1.72 -5.00 29.42
CA PHE A 15 1.48 -5.21 28.00
C PHE A 15 2.51 -4.33 27.26
N ALA A 16 3.72 -4.83 27.00
CA ALA A 16 4.44 -4.30 25.86
C ALA A 16 3.75 -4.88 24.62
N GLN A 17 2.94 -4.05 23.98
CA GLN A 17 2.65 -4.26 22.57
C GLN A 17 3.97 -4.18 21.82
N ALA A 18 4.14 -4.99 20.78
CA ALA A 18 5.14 -4.70 19.77
C ALA A 18 4.86 -3.28 19.22
N GLU A 19 5.58 -2.28 19.72
CA GLU A 19 5.37 -0.87 19.32
C GLU A 19 5.78 -0.64 17.86
N ARG A 20 6.48 -1.59 17.23
CA ARG A 20 6.91 -1.53 15.84
C ARG A 20 6.18 -2.56 15.00
N LEU A 21 5.61 -2.07 13.90
CA LEU A 21 5.06 -2.91 12.86
C LEU A 21 6.18 -3.74 12.17
N PRO A 22 5.92 -5.00 11.79
CA PRO A 22 6.86 -5.82 11.04
C PRO A 22 6.93 -5.34 9.58
N LEU A 23 7.67 -4.25 9.38
CA LEU A 23 7.80 -3.55 8.10
C LEU A 23 9.13 -3.87 7.43
N LYS A 24 9.08 -4.09 6.11
CA LYS A 24 10.25 -4.07 5.25
C LYS A 24 10.10 -2.96 4.22
N ALA A 25 11.07 -2.05 4.15
CA ALA A 25 11.12 -1.01 3.13
C ALA A 25 11.78 -1.53 1.85
N TYR A 26 11.34 -1.01 0.72
CA TYR A 26 11.89 -1.26 -0.62
C TYR A 26 12.08 0.08 -1.32
N THR A 27 13.25 0.27 -1.89
CA THR A 27 13.70 1.53 -2.52
C THR A 27 14.36 1.24 -3.87
N VAL A 28 14.89 2.29 -4.50
CA VAL A 28 15.78 2.15 -5.67
C VAL A 28 16.97 1.21 -5.41
N ALA A 29 17.45 1.10 -4.17
CA ALA A 29 18.52 0.17 -3.82
C ALA A 29 18.08 -1.30 -3.89
N ASP A 30 16.77 -1.57 -3.83
CA ASP A 30 16.18 -2.90 -3.91
C ASP A 30 15.71 -3.26 -5.33
N GLY A 31 15.79 -2.32 -6.28
CA GLY A 31 15.45 -2.52 -7.69
C GLY A 31 14.22 -1.76 -8.20
N LEU A 32 13.55 -0.96 -7.36
CA LEU A 32 12.52 -0.04 -7.85
C LEU A 32 13.15 1.01 -8.80
N PRO A 33 12.43 1.46 -9.85
CA PRO A 33 12.90 2.54 -10.71
C PRO A 33 12.98 3.87 -9.96
N ASN A 34 12.03 4.11 -9.05
CA ASN A 34 11.88 5.38 -8.36
C ASN A 34 11.21 5.16 -6.99
N ASN A 35 11.50 6.05 -6.03
CA ASN A 35 10.95 5.98 -4.67
C ASN A 35 9.59 6.66 -4.51
N VAL A 36 9.04 7.28 -5.55
CA VAL A 36 7.69 7.85 -5.56
C VAL A 36 6.73 6.84 -6.15
N ILE A 37 5.85 6.29 -5.31
CA ILE A 37 4.86 5.27 -5.68
C ILE A 37 3.50 5.93 -5.90
N ASN A 38 3.00 5.87 -7.13
CA ASN A 38 1.71 6.41 -7.54
C ASN A 38 0.58 5.42 -7.27
N LYS A 39 0.77 4.15 -7.63
CA LYS A 39 -0.21 3.06 -7.42
C LYS A 39 0.53 1.74 -7.20
N ILE A 40 -0.09 0.86 -6.41
CA ILE A 40 0.32 -0.54 -6.28
C ILE A 40 -0.86 -1.38 -6.74
N VAL A 41 -0.63 -2.34 -7.63
CA VAL A 41 -1.67 -3.21 -8.20
C VAL A 41 -1.22 -4.66 -8.10
N ARG A 42 -2.12 -5.56 -7.72
CA ARG A 42 -1.87 -7.00 -7.77
C ARG A 42 -2.53 -7.59 -9.02
N ASP A 43 -1.77 -8.37 -9.78
CA ASP A 43 -2.31 -9.10 -10.93
C ASP A 43 -2.87 -10.48 -10.54
N SER A 44 -3.56 -11.12 -11.48
CA SER A 44 -4.23 -12.42 -11.35
C SER A 44 -3.28 -13.57 -11.01
N ARG A 45 -1.98 -13.41 -11.27
CA ARG A 45 -0.92 -14.38 -10.97
C ARG A 45 -0.27 -14.13 -9.61
N GLY A 46 -0.65 -13.04 -8.93
CA GLY A 46 -0.14 -12.65 -7.64
C GLY A 46 1.12 -11.78 -7.71
N PHE A 47 1.54 -11.34 -8.90
CA PHE A 47 2.60 -10.33 -9.01
C PHE A 47 2.10 -8.98 -8.53
N LEU A 48 2.99 -8.21 -7.91
CA LEU A 48 2.71 -6.81 -7.61
C LEU A 48 3.34 -5.92 -8.68
N TRP A 49 2.59 -4.92 -9.09
CA TRP A 49 2.98 -3.89 -10.03
C TRP A 49 3.02 -2.55 -9.31
N PHE A 50 4.15 -1.86 -9.42
CA PHE A 50 4.43 -0.57 -8.79
C PHE A 50 4.51 0.48 -9.90
N CYS A 51 3.50 1.34 -9.96
CA CYS A 51 3.45 2.50 -10.82
C CYS A 51 4.25 3.61 -10.15
N THR A 52 5.29 4.13 -10.81
CA THR A 52 6.20 5.12 -10.22
C THR A 52 6.38 6.36 -11.10
N GLN A 53 7.11 7.36 -10.62
CA GLN A 53 7.46 8.54 -11.40
C GLN A 53 8.49 8.27 -12.53
N GLU A 54 9.22 7.14 -12.50
CA GLU A 54 10.24 6.82 -13.52
C GLU A 54 10.14 5.35 -14.01
N GLY A 55 8.92 4.86 -14.19
CA GLY A 55 8.65 3.58 -14.83
C GLY A 55 7.67 2.70 -14.05
N LEU A 56 7.43 1.52 -14.61
CA LEU A 56 6.61 0.48 -14.02
C LEU A 56 7.53 -0.62 -13.49
N SER A 57 7.29 -1.13 -12.29
CA SER A 57 8.09 -2.26 -11.77
C SER A 57 7.21 -3.42 -11.36
N ARG A 58 7.57 -4.63 -11.80
CA ARG A 58 6.93 -5.87 -11.37
C ARG A 58 7.75 -6.52 -10.27
N PHE A 59 7.12 -6.87 -9.17
CA PHE A 59 7.71 -7.62 -8.07
C PHE A 59 7.17 -9.05 -8.03
N ASP A 60 8.08 -10.03 -7.97
CA ASP A 60 7.77 -11.46 -7.95
C ASP A 60 7.79 -12.13 -6.57
N GLY A 61 7.94 -11.32 -5.52
CA GLY A 61 8.15 -11.81 -4.15
C GLY A 61 9.61 -11.79 -3.72
N TYR A 62 10.55 -11.74 -4.67
CA TYR A 62 11.99 -11.77 -4.43
C TYR A 62 12.70 -10.55 -5.03
N SER A 63 12.35 -10.17 -6.27
CA SER A 63 13.05 -9.16 -7.05
C SER A 63 12.12 -8.26 -7.85
N PHE A 64 12.61 -7.07 -8.19
CA PHE A 64 11.94 -6.12 -9.07
C PHE A 64 12.44 -6.26 -10.51
N THR A 65 11.52 -6.33 -11.46
CA THR A 65 11.78 -6.17 -12.90
C THR A 65 11.19 -4.84 -13.35
N THR A 66 12.06 -3.92 -13.76
CA THR A 66 11.67 -2.54 -14.09
C THR A 66 11.53 -2.35 -15.59
N LEU A 67 10.46 -1.64 -15.97
CA LEU A 67 10.07 -1.31 -17.32
C LEU A 67 10.05 0.21 -17.51
N GLY A 68 10.90 0.71 -18.41
CA GLY A 68 11.17 2.13 -18.56
C GLY A 68 11.11 2.66 -19.99
N VAL A 69 11.42 3.95 -20.13
CA VAL A 69 11.44 4.67 -21.41
C VAL A 69 12.52 4.15 -22.37
N ASP A 70 13.58 3.57 -21.82
CA ASP A 70 14.66 2.89 -22.53
C ASP A 70 14.19 1.62 -23.25
N GLN A 71 13.09 1.01 -22.79
CA GLN A 71 12.45 -0.14 -23.42
C GLN A 71 11.26 0.24 -24.31
N GLY A 72 10.97 1.53 -24.47
CA GLY A 72 9.91 2.05 -25.34
C GLY A 72 8.63 2.45 -24.64
N LEU A 73 8.59 2.50 -23.30
CA LEU A 73 7.49 3.12 -22.57
C LEU A 73 7.41 4.61 -23.00
N PRO A 74 6.25 5.14 -23.39
CA PRO A 74 6.17 6.47 -24.00
C PRO A 74 6.40 7.62 -23.00
N HIS A 75 6.33 7.33 -21.70
CA HIS A 75 6.51 8.32 -20.64
C HIS A 75 7.01 7.66 -19.36
N ALA A 76 7.85 8.36 -18.60
CA ALA A 76 8.44 7.87 -17.36
C ALA A 76 7.41 7.75 -16.23
N ILE A 77 6.53 8.74 -16.08
CA ILE A 77 5.45 8.72 -15.08
C ILE A 77 4.38 7.71 -15.49
N VAL A 78 4.21 6.70 -14.65
CA VAL A 78 3.16 5.69 -14.72
C VAL A 78 2.16 5.94 -13.59
N ASN A 79 0.91 6.20 -13.94
CA ASN A 79 -0.13 6.56 -12.97
C ASN A 79 -0.91 5.35 -12.47
N ASP A 80 -1.20 4.40 -13.36
CA ASP A 80 -2.03 3.23 -13.05
C ASP A 80 -1.69 2.03 -13.95
N PHE A 81 -2.10 0.84 -13.51
CA PHE A 81 -1.92 -0.42 -14.19
C PHE A 81 -3.19 -1.26 -14.09
N LEU A 82 -3.65 -1.80 -15.20
CA LEU A 82 -4.86 -2.63 -15.25
C LEU A 82 -4.56 -3.93 -15.99
N GLU A 83 -4.79 -5.06 -15.33
CA GLU A 83 -5.01 -6.34 -16.01
C GLU A 83 -6.51 -6.53 -16.18
N THR A 84 -6.95 -6.66 -17.43
CA THR A 84 -8.35 -6.89 -17.75
C THR A 84 -8.73 -8.35 -17.55
N ARG A 85 -10.04 -8.64 -17.48
CA ARG A 85 -10.57 -10.00 -17.31
C ARG A 85 -10.19 -10.96 -18.46
N ASN A 86 -9.89 -10.43 -19.64
CA ASN A 86 -9.38 -11.19 -20.79
C ASN A 86 -7.85 -11.36 -20.81
N GLY A 87 -7.13 -10.80 -19.82
CA GLY A 87 -5.68 -10.90 -19.67
C GLY A 87 -4.86 -9.86 -20.46
N GLU A 88 -5.49 -8.84 -21.03
CA GLU A 88 -4.76 -7.69 -21.60
C GLU A 88 -4.19 -6.82 -20.46
N LEU A 89 -2.99 -6.28 -20.67
CA LEU A 89 -2.32 -5.43 -19.70
C LEU A 89 -2.29 -4.01 -20.23
N TRP A 90 -2.80 -3.07 -19.45
CA TRP A 90 -2.91 -1.67 -19.79
C TRP A 90 -2.17 -0.81 -18.78
N ILE A 91 -1.47 0.21 -19.26
CA ILE A 91 -0.69 1.15 -18.44
C ILE A 91 -1.21 2.56 -18.71
N ALA A 92 -1.54 3.28 -17.65
CA ALA A 92 -1.87 4.70 -17.73
C ALA A 92 -0.61 5.55 -17.57
N THR A 93 -0.37 6.44 -18.53
CA THR A 93 0.79 7.34 -18.52
C THR A 93 0.39 8.76 -18.89
N ASN A 94 1.28 9.73 -18.64
CA ASN A 94 1.06 11.11 -19.08
C ASN A 94 1.21 11.33 -20.60
N ALA A 95 1.52 10.27 -21.38
CA ALA A 95 1.62 10.33 -22.84
C ALA A 95 0.61 9.42 -23.57
N GLY A 96 -0.37 8.87 -22.86
CA GLY A 96 -1.43 8.05 -23.44
C GLY A 96 -1.71 6.76 -22.65
N LEU A 97 -2.72 6.04 -23.11
CA LEU A 97 -3.04 4.69 -22.68
C LEU A 97 -2.12 3.73 -23.43
N VAL A 98 -1.50 2.79 -22.73
CA VAL A 98 -0.51 1.88 -23.34
C VAL A 98 -0.97 0.44 -23.20
N LEU A 99 -1.13 -0.26 -24.33
CA LEU A 99 -1.26 -1.70 -24.36
C LEU A 99 0.13 -2.31 -24.16
N PHE A 100 0.29 -3.09 -23.10
CA PHE A 100 1.53 -3.72 -22.72
C PHE A 100 1.53 -5.21 -23.10
N ASN A 101 2.50 -5.59 -23.92
CA ASN A 101 2.78 -6.96 -24.28
C ASN A 101 4.12 -7.40 -23.66
N PRO A 102 4.13 -8.22 -22.58
CA PRO A 102 5.36 -8.65 -21.94
C PRO A 102 6.24 -9.57 -22.81
N LYS A 103 5.72 -10.04 -23.96
CA LYS A 103 6.47 -10.84 -24.95
C LYS A 103 6.87 -10.01 -26.19
N GLY A 104 6.51 -8.74 -26.24
CA GLY A 104 6.85 -7.84 -27.34
C GLY A 104 8.29 -7.35 -27.24
N GLU A 105 8.81 -6.86 -28.36
CA GLU A 105 10.18 -6.34 -28.44
C GLU A 105 10.25 -4.88 -27.95
N PRO A 106 11.29 -4.50 -27.18
CA PRO A 106 11.56 -3.11 -26.86
C PRO A 106 11.71 -2.26 -28.13
N ALA A 107 11.25 -1.02 -28.08
CA ALA A 107 11.35 -0.09 -29.20
C ALA A 107 12.05 1.20 -28.77
N ALA A 108 13.01 1.68 -29.58
CA ALA A 108 13.70 2.95 -29.34
C ALA A 108 12.82 4.19 -29.63
N ARG A 109 11.58 3.99 -30.09
CA ARG A 109 10.61 5.05 -30.42
C ARG A 109 9.23 4.65 -29.91
N VAL A 110 8.37 5.64 -29.74
CA VAL A 110 6.94 5.41 -29.48
C VAL A 110 6.31 4.70 -30.69
N VAL A 111 5.57 3.63 -30.41
CA VAL A 111 4.77 2.88 -31.40
C VAL A 111 3.30 3.06 -31.06
N TYR A 112 2.50 3.58 -32.00
CA TYR A 112 1.07 3.73 -31.80
C TYR A 112 0.36 2.41 -32.06
N ALA A 113 -0.69 2.11 -31.30
CA ALA A 113 -1.42 0.83 -31.40
C ALA A 113 -2.11 0.62 -32.74
N ASN A 114 -2.43 1.72 -33.44
CA ASN A 114 -3.03 1.67 -34.77
C ASN A 114 -1.97 1.56 -35.89
N ASP A 115 -0.69 1.65 -35.57
CA ASP A 115 0.40 1.43 -36.52
C ASP A 115 0.69 -0.08 -36.63
N LYS A 116 0.81 -0.59 -37.86
CA LYS A 116 1.26 -1.96 -38.09
C LYS A 116 2.77 -2.06 -37.86
N ALA A 117 3.18 -2.48 -36.66
CA ALA A 117 4.57 -2.73 -36.32
C ALA A 117 4.90 -4.24 -36.35
N GLN A 118 6.05 -4.58 -36.96
CA GLN A 118 6.63 -5.93 -36.93
C GLN A 118 8.13 -5.81 -36.63
N PRO A 119 8.67 -6.53 -35.62
CA PRO A 119 7.98 -7.43 -34.68
C PRO A 119 6.96 -6.69 -33.79
N ALA A 120 6.11 -7.45 -33.09
CA ALA A 120 5.10 -6.88 -32.19
C ALA A 120 5.79 -6.08 -31.07
N PRO A 121 5.42 -4.82 -30.85
CA PRO A 121 6.08 -3.97 -29.87
C PRO A 121 5.71 -4.40 -28.44
N MET A 122 6.61 -4.14 -27.49
CA MET A 122 6.35 -4.30 -26.06
C MET A 122 5.29 -3.31 -25.57
N PHE A 123 5.32 -2.07 -26.08
CA PHE A 123 4.39 -1.01 -25.73
C PHE A 123 3.73 -0.44 -26.98
N ALA A 124 2.41 -0.40 -27.00
CA ALA A 124 1.62 0.17 -28.08
C ALA A 124 0.67 1.25 -27.53
N VAL A 125 0.81 2.48 -28.02
CA VAL A 125 0.14 3.66 -27.43
C VAL A 125 -1.16 3.99 -28.14
N VAL A 126 -2.21 4.20 -27.36
CA VAL A 126 -3.50 4.76 -27.78
C VAL A 126 -3.61 6.18 -27.19
N ILE A 127 -3.87 7.15 -28.05
CA ILE A 127 -4.09 8.56 -27.67
C ILE A 127 -5.51 8.99 -28.11
N PRO A 128 -6.15 9.93 -27.39
CA PRO A 128 -7.39 10.54 -27.85
C PRO A 128 -7.16 11.40 -29.10
N GLU A 129 -8.23 11.67 -29.85
CA GLU A 129 -8.22 12.63 -30.97
C GLU A 129 -8.07 14.08 -30.47
N ASP A 130 -8.39 14.35 -29.19
CA ASP A 130 -8.13 15.65 -28.54
C ASP A 130 -6.61 15.89 -28.41
N GLU A 131 -6.12 16.95 -29.05
CA GLU A 131 -4.70 17.31 -29.10
C GLU A 131 -4.17 17.89 -27.77
N ASP A 132 -5.05 18.20 -26.82
CA ASP A 132 -4.64 18.70 -25.52
C ASP A 132 -3.79 17.66 -24.76
N ARG A 133 -2.66 18.12 -24.23
CA ARG A 133 -1.79 17.27 -23.40
C ARG A 133 -2.50 16.71 -22.16
N GLN A 134 -3.51 17.40 -21.63
CA GLN A 134 -4.28 16.94 -20.48
C GLN A 134 -5.25 15.81 -20.86
N ALA A 135 -5.73 15.77 -22.10
CA ALA A 135 -6.59 14.70 -22.61
C ALA A 135 -5.84 13.37 -22.74
N ARG A 136 -4.57 13.39 -23.16
CA ARG A 136 -3.73 12.18 -23.23
C ARG A 136 -3.10 11.77 -21.90
N ALA A 137 -3.16 12.61 -20.86
CA ALA A 137 -2.60 12.29 -19.57
C ALA A 137 -3.56 11.40 -18.78
N VAL A 138 -3.42 10.07 -18.96
CA VAL A 138 -4.30 9.08 -18.33
C VAL A 138 -3.87 8.88 -16.88
N ASN A 139 -4.79 9.12 -15.95
CA ASN A 139 -4.55 9.06 -14.51
C ASN A 139 -5.01 7.73 -13.88
N VAL A 140 -6.18 7.23 -14.27
CA VAL A 140 -6.79 6.02 -13.68
C VAL A 140 -7.48 5.18 -14.75
N LEU A 141 -7.43 3.85 -14.57
CA LEU A 141 -8.06 2.87 -15.44
C LEU A 141 -9.09 2.04 -14.68
N TYR A 142 -10.17 1.68 -15.36
CA TYR A 142 -11.17 0.78 -14.80
C TYR A 142 -11.85 -0.06 -15.88
N GLU A 143 -12.00 -1.37 -15.67
CA GLU A 143 -12.80 -2.25 -16.52
C GLU A 143 -14.17 -2.51 -15.88
N ASP A 144 -15.24 -1.95 -16.46
CA ASP A 144 -16.60 -2.23 -16.01
C ASP A 144 -17.01 -3.68 -16.26
N ARG A 145 -18.09 -4.16 -15.62
CA ARG A 145 -18.61 -5.53 -15.77
C ARG A 145 -19.00 -5.89 -17.20
N GLY A 146 -19.24 -4.89 -18.05
CA GLY A 146 -19.49 -5.07 -19.49
C GLY A 146 -18.23 -5.27 -20.32
N GLY A 147 -17.04 -5.10 -19.73
CA GLY A 147 -15.74 -5.19 -20.40
C GLY A 147 -15.28 -3.86 -21.04
N THR A 148 -15.98 -2.74 -20.78
CA THR A 148 -15.54 -1.43 -21.25
C THR A 148 -14.38 -0.96 -20.40
N ILE A 149 -13.30 -0.52 -21.04
CA ILE A 149 -12.17 0.11 -20.36
C ILE A 149 -12.40 1.62 -20.32
N TRP A 150 -12.54 2.14 -19.11
CA TRP A 150 -12.68 3.55 -18.80
C TRP A 150 -11.31 4.13 -18.44
N CYS A 151 -11.04 5.32 -18.96
CA CYS A 151 -9.79 6.05 -18.80
C CYS A 151 -10.09 7.44 -18.22
N GLY A 152 -9.84 7.61 -16.92
CA GLY A 152 -9.86 8.92 -16.30
C GLY A 152 -8.59 9.68 -16.66
N THR A 153 -8.71 10.91 -17.17
CA THR A 153 -7.57 11.75 -17.58
C THR A 153 -7.52 13.04 -16.77
N MET A 154 -6.47 13.85 -16.99
CA MET A 154 -6.39 15.19 -16.39
C MET A 154 -7.38 16.20 -16.98
N LYS A 155 -8.14 15.83 -18.03
CA LYS A 155 -9.12 16.70 -18.70
C LYS A 155 -10.55 16.17 -18.64
N HIS A 156 -10.77 14.91 -19.01
CA HIS A 156 -12.10 14.29 -19.08
C HIS A 156 -12.05 12.78 -18.81
N LEU A 157 -13.23 12.15 -18.76
CA LEU A 157 -13.39 10.70 -18.84
C LEU A 157 -13.42 10.26 -20.31
N TYR A 158 -12.66 9.22 -20.64
CA TYR A 158 -12.68 8.58 -21.94
C TYR A 158 -13.06 7.11 -21.81
N ARG A 159 -13.61 6.51 -22.86
CA ARG A 159 -13.75 5.06 -23.00
C ARG A 159 -12.93 4.55 -24.17
N LEU A 160 -12.32 3.40 -24.00
CA LEU A 160 -11.64 2.69 -25.07
C LEU A 160 -12.65 1.90 -25.90
N GLU A 161 -12.61 2.11 -27.20
CA GLU A 161 -13.32 1.28 -28.17
C GLU A 161 -12.32 0.58 -29.11
N ARG A 162 -12.66 -0.64 -29.49
CA ARG A 162 -11.92 -1.43 -30.47
C ARG A 162 -12.85 -1.88 -31.58
N HIS A 163 -12.58 -1.45 -32.81
CA HIS A 163 -13.31 -1.87 -34.02
C HIS A 163 -12.31 -2.12 -35.16
N ASP A 164 -12.46 -3.24 -35.88
CA ASP A 164 -11.55 -3.69 -36.95
C ASP A 164 -10.05 -3.62 -36.58
N ASP A 165 -9.70 -4.12 -35.39
CA ASP A 165 -8.34 -4.06 -34.83
C ASP A 165 -7.73 -2.66 -34.68
N ARG A 166 -8.57 -1.62 -34.65
CA ARG A 166 -8.15 -0.27 -34.32
C ARG A 166 -8.75 0.19 -33.00
N PHE A 167 -7.92 0.90 -32.24
CA PHE A 167 -8.29 1.51 -30.98
C PHE A 167 -8.69 2.97 -31.18
N LYS A 168 -9.71 3.39 -30.43
CA LYS A 168 -10.09 4.80 -30.27
C LYS A 168 -10.39 5.09 -28.81
N LEU A 169 -9.91 6.24 -28.32
CA LEU A 169 -10.34 6.80 -27.04
C LEU A 169 -11.41 7.86 -27.31
N LEU A 170 -12.65 7.55 -26.95
CA LEU A 170 -13.77 8.46 -27.12
C LEU A 170 -14.05 9.20 -25.81
N SER A 171 -14.13 10.53 -25.89
CA SER A 171 -14.55 11.35 -24.75
C SER A 171 -15.99 10.99 -24.36
N VAL A 172 -16.23 10.87 -23.06
CA VAL A 172 -17.54 10.61 -22.51
C VAL A 172 -18.09 11.95 -22.02
N ASP A 173 -19.25 12.32 -22.55
CA ASP A 173 -19.94 13.52 -22.11
C ASP A 173 -20.41 13.37 -20.66
N MET A 174 -19.89 14.27 -19.81
CA MET A 174 -20.20 14.34 -18.38
C MET A 174 -21.04 15.59 -18.05
N GLU A 175 -21.71 16.16 -19.05
CA GLU A 175 -22.61 17.30 -18.86
C GLU A 175 -23.78 16.98 -17.93
N THR A 176 -24.07 17.93 -17.05
CA THR A 176 -25.30 17.96 -16.26
C THR A 176 -26.35 18.81 -16.96
N ALA A 177 -27.61 18.74 -16.51
CA ALA A 177 -28.73 19.47 -17.09
C ALA A 177 -28.62 21.03 -17.10
N GLY A 178 -27.45 21.59 -16.74
CA GLY A 178 -27.09 23.01 -16.83
C GLY A 178 -26.12 23.39 -17.98
N GLY A 179 -25.72 22.43 -18.83
CA GLY A 179 -25.22 22.69 -20.19
C GLY A 179 -23.82 23.29 -20.35
N HIS A 180 -22.86 22.96 -19.49
CA HIS A 180 -21.45 23.23 -19.77
C HIS A 180 -20.58 22.02 -19.45
N ALA A 181 -19.97 21.42 -20.50
CA ALA A 181 -18.88 20.47 -20.34
C ALA A 181 -17.76 21.13 -19.52
N THR A 182 -17.58 20.67 -18.28
CA THR A 182 -16.51 21.15 -17.42
C THR A 182 -15.34 20.20 -17.56
N GLU A 183 -14.14 20.74 -17.75
CA GLU A 183 -12.92 19.94 -17.63
C GLU A 183 -12.88 19.35 -16.21
N ILE A 184 -12.77 18.03 -16.16
CA ILE A 184 -12.72 17.23 -14.94
C ILE A 184 -11.42 16.44 -14.92
N PHE A 185 -10.55 16.76 -13.96
CA PHE A 185 -9.47 15.83 -13.64
C PHE A 185 -10.12 14.67 -12.90
N VAL A 186 -10.13 13.49 -13.53
CA VAL A 186 -10.62 12.25 -12.94
C VAL A 186 -9.54 11.59 -12.09
N TYR A 187 -9.77 11.50 -10.79
CA TYR A 187 -8.85 10.87 -9.83
C TYR A 187 -9.07 9.36 -9.70
N ASP A 188 -10.33 8.92 -9.64
CA ASP A 188 -10.65 7.52 -9.42
C ASP A 188 -12.01 7.11 -10.03
N LEU A 189 -12.19 5.81 -10.25
CA LEU A 189 -13.35 5.21 -10.92
C LEU A 189 -13.83 3.96 -10.18
N LEU A 190 -15.14 3.81 -10.02
CA LEU A 190 -15.75 2.66 -9.34
C LEU A 190 -17.11 2.32 -9.95
N GLU A 191 -17.35 1.07 -10.36
CA GLU A 191 -18.70 0.60 -10.67
C GLU A 191 -19.35 -0.02 -9.43
N ASP A 192 -20.50 0.53 -9.01
CA ASP A 192 -21.24 0.00 -7.86
C ASP A 192 -21.98 -1.32 -8.19
N ARG A 193 -22.47 -2.01 -7.15
CA ARG A 193 -23.33 -3.21 -7.31
C ARG A 193 -24.54 -3.03 -8.24
N ASN A 194 -25.06 -1.82 -8.39
CA ASN A 194 -26.21 -1.52 -9.25
C ASN A 194 -25.80 -1.22 -10.71
N GLY A 195 -24.50 -1.24 -11.01
CA GLY A 195 -23.91 -0.99 -12.34
C GLY A 195 -23.62 0.48 -12.63
N SER A 196 -23.87 1.39 -11.68
CA SER A 196 -23.56 2.80 -11.92
C SER A 196 -22.06 3.02 -11.83
N LEU A 197 -21.49 3.72 -12.80
CA LEU A 197 -20.12 4.17 -12.78
C LEU A 197 -20.01 5.47 -11.98
N TRP A 198 -19.29 5.42 -10.88
CA TRP A 198 -18.91 6.57 -10.07
C TRP A 198 -17.56 7.10 -10.51
N VAL A 199 -17.45 8.43 -10.57
CA VAL A 199 -16.26 9.15 -11.03
C VAL A 199 -15.88 10.18 -9.97
N ALA A 200 -14.75 9.95 -9.30
CA ALA A 200 -14.15 10.91 -8.39
C ALA A 200 -13.34 11.93 -9.19
N ALA A 201 -13.63 13.23 -9.00
CA ALA A 201 -13.02 14.28 -9.78
C ALA A 201 -12.59 15.50 -8.95
N SER A 202 -11.86 16.42 -9.59
CA SER A 202 -11.40 17.69 -9.01
C SER A 202 -12.50 18.67 -8.62
N ASN A 203 -13.73 18.46 -9.09
CA ASN A 203 -14.85 19.37 -8.88
C ASN A 203 -16.14 18.65 -8.45
N GLY A 204 -16.04 17.43 -7.95
CA GLY A 204 -17.15 16.73 -7.30
C GLY A 204 -17.12 15.24 -7.52
N LEU A 205 -18.22 14.60 -7.14
CA LEU A 205 -18.51 13.20 -7.38
C LEU A 205 -19.55 13.10 -8.49
N PHE A 206 -19.24 12.36 -9.55
CA PHE A 206 -20.22 12.07 -10.60
C PHE A 206 -20.71 10.64 -10.51
N ARG A 207 -21.97 10.43 -10.89
CA ARG A 207 -22.57 9.11 -11.09
C ARG A 207 -23.14 9.04 -12.49
N ARG A 208 -22.60 8.15 -13.30
CA ARG A 208 -23.15 7.77 -14.61
C ARG A 208 -23.95 6.48 -14.45
N ARG A 209 -25.26 6.58 -14.70
CA ARG A 209 -26.16 5.42 -14.66
C ARG A 209 -26.05 4.57 -15.93
N ASN A 210 -26.63 3.38 -15.88
CA ASN A 210 -26.63 2.42 -16.99
C ASN A 210 -27.32 2.98 -18.25
N ASP A 211 -28.30 3.87 -18.06
CA ASP A 211 -29.00 4.58 -19.14
C ASP A 211 -28.19 5.77 -19.71
N GLY A 212 -26.99 6.03 -19.18
CA GLY A 212 -26.12 7.13 -19.57
C GLY A 212 -26.40 8.45 -18.84
N ARG A 213 -27.42 8.53 -17.98
CA ARG A 213 -27.72 9.74 -17.22
C ARG A 213 -26.59 10.08 -16.25
N ILE A 214 -26.21 11.36 -16.25
CA ILE A 214 -25.19 11.90 -15.34
C ILE A 214 -25.83 12.62 -14.15
N GLU A 215 -25.25 12.38 -12.99
CA GLU A 215 -25.49 13.05 -11.71
C GLU A 215 -24.17 13.63 -11.23
N HIS A 216 -24.20 14.84 -10.68
CA HIS A 216 -23.04 15.54 -10.16
C HIS A 216 -23.36 16.05 -8.76
N TYR A 217 -22.49 15.74 -7.82
CA TYR A 217 -22.61 16.10 -6.42
C TYR A 217 -21.40 16.92 -5.99
N THR A 218 -21.67 17.98 -5.25
CA THR A 218 -20.69 18.96 -4.75
C THR A 218 -20.95 19.28 -3.27
N LYS A 219 -20.15 20.18 -2.69
CA LYS A 219 -20.41 20.78 -1.37
C LYS A 219 -21.82 21.38 -1.26
N ARG A 220 -22.39 21.88 -2.36
CA ARG A 220 -23.75 22.44 -2.38
C ARG A 220 -24.80 21.36 -2.12
N ASP A 221 -24.50 20.12 -2.44
CA ASP A 221 -25.35 18.93 -2.24
C ASP A 221 -25.05 18.20 -0.91
N GLY A 222 -24.10 18.74 -0.13
CA GLY A 222 -23.74 18.23 1.20
C GLY A 222 -22.45 17.42 1.26
N LEU A 223 -21.66 17.34 0.17
CA LEU A 223 -20.34 16.71 0.24
C LEU A 223 -19.41 17.49 1.21
N PRO A 224 -18.54 16.82 1.97
CA PRO A 224 -17.58 17.49 2.84
C PRO A 224 -16.45 18.19 2.06
N ASP A 225 -16.11 17.67 0.87
CA ASP A 225 -15.18 18.28 -0.07
C ASP A 225 -15.66 18.17 -1.53
N ASP A 226 -15.19 19.05 -2.41
CA ASP A 226 -15.43 18.95 -3.86
C ASP A 226 -14.33 18.15 -4.56
N VAL A 227 -13.11 18.11 -4.01
CA VAL A 227 -12.02 17.31 -4.56
C VAL A 227 -12.12 15.89 -3.99
N ILE A 228 -12.60 14.97 -4.81
CA ILE A 228 -12.74 13.56 -4.46
C ILE A 228 -11.55 12.80 -5.03
N HIS A 229 -10.80 12.11 -4.17
CA HIS A 229 -9.54 11.47 -4.55
C HIS A 229 -9.65 9.98 -4.83
N ASP A 230 -10.47 9.25 -4.08
CA ASP A 230 -10.52 7.79 -4.14
C ASP A 230 -11.91 7.31 -3.74
N LEU A 231 -12.34 6.19 -4.32
CA LEU A 231 -13.64 5.57 -4.13
C LEU A 231 -13.45 4.12 -3.70
N LEU A 232 -14.32 3.65 -2.80
CA LEU A 232 -14.33 2.26 -2.36
C LEU A 232 -15.76 1.78 -2.15
N GLU A 233 -16.09 0.62 -2.70
CA GLU A 233 -17.23 -0.17 -2.28
C GLU A 233 -16.74 -1.29 -1.37
N ASP A 234 -17.25 -1.36 -0.14
CA ASP A 234 -16.86 -2.42 0.79
C ASP A 234 -17.64 -3.73 0.59
N HIS A 235 -17.28 -4.77 1.33
CA HIS A 235 -17.90 -6.09 1.27
C HIS A 235 -19.40 -6.08 1.63
N GLN A 236 -19.86 -5.08 2.38
CA GLN A 236 -21.27 -4.89 2.73
C GLN A 236 -22.04 -4.11 1.65
N GLY A 237 -21.36 -3.62 0.62
CA GLY A 237 -21.95 -2.80 -0.45
C GLY A 237 -22.13 -1.35 -0.05
N ARG A 238 -21.41 -0.88 0.98
CA ARG A 238 -21.42 0.54 1.36
C ARG A 238 -20.39 1.27 0.50
N LEU A 239 -20.78 2.45 0.02
CA LEU A 239 -19.93 3.30 -0.80
C LEU A 239 -19.23 4.35 0.06
N TRP A 240 -17.95 4.52 -0.21
CA TRP A 240 -17.03 5.38 0.51
C TRP A 240 -16.25 6.26 -0.46
N ALA A 241 -15.96 7.48 -0.06
CA ALA A 241 -15.16 8.42 -0.83
C ALA A 241 -14.16 9.15 0.06
N ALA A 242 -12.92 9.26 -0.41
CA ALA A 242 -11.86 10.02 0.24
C ALA A 242 -11.68 11.41 -0.37
N THR A 243 -11.22 12.35 0.46
CA THR A 243 -11.02 13.75 0.07
C THR A 243 -9.72 14.31 0.64
N ARG A 244 -9.32 15.48 0.16
CA ARG A 244 -8.12 16.16 0.62
C ARG A 244 -8.32 16.99 1.88
N LEU A 245 -9.48 17.65 2.02
CA LEU A 245 -9.73 18.61 3.11
C LEU A 245 -10.94 18.24 3.98
N GLY A 246 -11.66 17.17 3.65
CA GLY A 246 -12.88 16.74 4.33
C GLY A 246 -12.78 15.37 5.02
N GLY A 247 -11.61 14.73 5.03
CA GLY A 247 -11.45 13.34 5.47
C GLY A 247 -12.01 12.37 4.44
N PHE A 248 -12.75 11.36 4.91
CA PHE A 248 -13.52 10.45 4.04
C PHE A 248 -14.95 10.34 4.54
N PHE A 249 -15.86 9.89 3.68
CA PHE A 249 -17.27 9.83 4.00
C PHE A 249 -17.96 8.62 3.37
N ARG A 250 -19.00 8.15 4.05
CA ARG A 250 -19.93 7.14 3.52
C ARG A 250 -21.07 7.85 2.82
N PHE A 251 -21.42 7.40 1.63
CA PHE A 251 -22.54 7.94 0.87
C PHE A 251 -23.48 6.85 0.38
N VAL A 252 -24.72 7.23 0.08
CA VAL A 252 -25.76 6.31 -0.37
C VAL A 252 -26.13 6.63 -1.79
N ALA A 253 -26.11 5.61 -2.65
CA ALA A 253 -26.60 5.70 -4.02
C ALA A 253 -28.13 5.77 -4.04
N ASP A 254 -28.73 6.92 -3.71
CA ASP A 254 -30.19 7.08 -3.77
C ASP A 254 -30.66 7.28 -5.22
N ASP A 255 -31.60 6.44 -5.66
CA ASP A 255 -32.23 6.55 -6.97
C ASP A 255 -33.15 7.76 -7.10
N THR A 256 -33.65 8.28 -5.98
CA THR A 256 -34.55 9.43 -5.93
C THR A 256 -33.82 10.78 -5.85
N ARG A 257 -32.48 10.78 -5.78
CA ARG A 257 -31.61 11.96 -5.62
C ARG A 257 -31.96 12.84 -4.41
N ARG A 258 -32.55 12.28 -3.34
CA ARG A 258 -32.94 13.09 -2.19
C ARG A 258 -31.71 13.34 -1.31
N PRO A 259 -31.33 14.60 -1.05
CA PRO A 259 -30.32 14.88 -0.04
C PRO A 259 -30.85 14.54 1.36
N PRO A 260 -29.96 14.16 2.30
CA PRO A 260 -28.51 14.11 2.15
C PRO A 260 -28.01 12.80 1.50
N LEU A 261 -27.10 12.91 0.53
CA LEU A 261 -26.37 11.78 -0.07
C LEU A 261 -25.34 11.18 0.91
N VAL A 262 -24.74 12.05 1.73
CA VAL A 262 -23.72 11.70 2.71
C VAL A 262 -24.39 11.16 3.97
N ALA A 263 -24.10 9.91 4.31
CA ALA A 263 -24.61 9.27 5.51
C ALA A 263 -23.75 9.59 6.73
N GLU A 264 -22.42 9.51 6.57
CA GLU A 264 -21.46 9.68 7.67
C GLU A 264 -20.18 10.34 7.16
N VAL A 265 -19.59 11.21 7.98
CA VAL A 265 -18.31 11.89 7.68
C VAL A 265 -17.29 11.55 8.77
N TYR A 266 -16.09 11.22 8.33
CA TYR A 266 -14.95 10.86 9.17
C TYR A 266 -13.77 11.77 8.86
N ASN A 267 -13.54 12.73 9.76
CA ASN A 267 -12.51 13.76 9.64
C ASN A 267 -11.85 14.01 11.00
N LYS A 268 -10.97 15.01 11.08
CA LYS A 268 -10.21 15.35 12.29
C LYS A 268 -11.08 15.71 13.50
N ARG A 269 -12.26 16.31 13.27
CA ARG A 269 -13.23 16.62 14.33
C ARG A 269 -13.91 15.36 14.86
N ASN A 270 -13.93 14.28 14.08
CA ASN A 270 -14.54 13.00 14.41
C ASN A 270 -13.50 11.93 14.83
N GLY A 271 -12.26 12.33 15.12
CA GLY A 271 -11.20 11.47 15.66
C GLY A 271 -10.23 10.88 14.64
N LEU A 272 -10.39 11.15 13.34
CA LEU A 272 -9.36 10.80 12.35
C LEU A 272 -8.10 11.66 12.61
N PRO A 273 -6.86 11.15 12.45
CA PRO A 273 -5.65 11.93 12.74
C PRO A 273 -5.44 13.16 11.82
N THR A 274 -6.00 13.13 10.61
CA THR A 274 -5.85 14.16 9.56
C THR A 274 -7.09 14.21 8.67
N ASP A 275 -7.27 15.30 7.93
CA ASP A 275 -8.35 15.44 6.94
C ASP A 275 -7.92 15.04 5.52
N TRP A 276 -6.62 14.81 5.30
CA TRP A 276 -6.09 14.47 3.98
C TRP A 276 -5.91 12.97 3.82
N VAL A 277 -6.86 12.38 3.10
CA VAL A 277 -6.89 10.96 2.77
C VAL A 277 -6.52 10.77 1.30
N PHE A 278 -5.54 9.91 1.02
CA PHE A 278 -5.10 9.59 -0.34
C PHE A 278 -5.84 8.41 -0.94
N GLN A 279 -6.03 7.34 -0.15
CA GLN A 279 -6.66 6.10 -0.62
C GLN A 279 -7.34 5.36 0.53
N LEU A 280 -8.46 4.70 0.21
CA LEU A 280 -9.16 3.74 1.04
C LEU A 280 -8.89 2.33 0.50
N LEU A 281 -8.72 1.35 1.39
CA LEU A 281 -8.56 -0.05 1.00
C LEU A 281 -9.28 -0.94 2.00
N GLU A 282 -10.14 -1.83 1.51
CA GLU A 282 -10.57 -2.98 2.27
C GLU A 282 -9.77 -4.21 1.81
N THR A 283 -9.16 -4.91 2.76
CA THR A 283 -8.40 -6.14 2.48
C THR A 283 -9.31 -7.36 2.44
N SER A 284 -8.78 -8.47 1.91
CA SER A 284 -9.50 -9.74 1.71
C SER A 284 -10.13 -10.32 2.99
N ASP A 285 -9.60 -9.96 4.15
CA ASP A 285 -10.10 -10.30 5.49
C ASP A 285 -10.98 -9.20 6.12
N HIS A 286 -11.52 -8.29 5.29
CA HIS A 286 -12.45 -7.22 5.66
C HIS A 286 -11.91 -6.21 6.67
N ARG A 287 -10.58 -6.04 6.72
CA ARG A 287 -9.95 -4.92 7.45
C ARG A 287 -9.93 -3.68 6.57
N PHE A 288 -10.37 -2.55 7.13
CA PHE A 288 -10.41 -1.27 6.44
C PHE A 288 -9.17 -0.43 6.78
N TRP A 289 -8.43 -0.05 5.76
CA TRP A 289 -7.20 0.73 5.85
C TRP A 289 -7.32 2.05 5.08
N ILE A 290 -6.61 3.05 5.59
CA ILE A 290 -6.64 4.42 5.06
C ILE A 290 -5.21 4.91 4.92
N ALA A 291 -4.87 5.31 3.70
CA ALA A 291 -3.62 5.99 3.35
C ALA A 291 -3.78 7.48 3.60
N THR A 292 -2.90 8.09 4.41
CA THR A 292 -3.01 9.49 4.78
C THR A 292 -1.68 10.22 4.72
N ASN A 293 -1.71 11.56 4.79
CA ASN A 293 -0.49 12.37 4.85
C ASN A 293 0.25 12.33 6.20
N VAL A 294 -0.26 11.62 7.20
CA VAL A 294 0.39 11.49 8.53
C VAL A 294 0.63 10.05 8.95
N GLY A 295 0.27 9.08 8.10
CA GLY A 295 0.57 7.67 8.29
C GLY A 295 -0.49 6.75 7.71
N LEU A 296 -0.42 5.49 8.15
CA LEU A 296 -1.44 4.47 7.88
C LEU A 296 -2.47 4.48 9.00
N VAL A 297 -3.76 4.41 8.68
CA VAL A 297 -4.81 4.30 9.70
C VAL A 297 -5.63 3.03 9.45
N ALA A 298 -5.81 2.21 10.50
CA ALA A 298 -6.83 1.18 10.52
C ALA A 298 -8.16 1.79 10.99
N PHE A 299 -9.23 1.52 10.26
CA PHE A 299 -10.58 2.00 10.54
C PHE A 299 -11.49 0.85 10.97
N PHE A 300 -12.23 1.07 12.04
CA PHE A 300 -13.18 0.13 12.62
C PHE A 300 -14.58 0.78 12.59
N PRO A 301 -15.43 0.46 11.57
CA PRO A 301 -16.74 1.08 11.42
C PRO A 301 -17.66 0.92 12.65
N GLU A 302 -17.53 -0.18 13.38
CA GLU A 302 -18.30 -0.44 14.61
C GLU A 302 -17.51 -0.14 15.90
N GLY A 303 -16.27 0.36 15.76
CA GLY A 303 -15.30 0.45 16.84
C GLY A 303 -14.53 -0.86 17.07
N ASP A 304 -13.35 -0.76 17.68
CA ASP A 304 -12.58 -1.90 18.16
C ASP A 304 -13.09 -2.39 19.54
N GLU A 305 -12.37 -3.32 20.16
CA GLU A 305 -12.68 -3.86 21.50
C GLU A 305 -12.74 -2.80 22.62
N HIS A 306 -12.21 -1.60 22.35
CA HIS A 306 -12.24 -0.44 23.25
C HIS A 306 -13.18 0.67 22.76
N GLY A 307 -13.95 0.41 21.70
CA GLY A 307 -14.84 1.38 21.05
C GLY A 307 -14.09 2.46 20.24
N GLN A 308 -12.79 2.30 19.98
CA GLN A 308 -12.04 3.23 19.16
C GLN A 308 -12.27 2.92 17.68
N ARG A 309 -12.58 3.97 16.91
CA ARG A 309 -12.82 3.84 15.46
C ARG A 309 -11.53 3.88 14.64
N PHE A 310 -10.46 4.44 15.18
CA PHE A 310 -9.22 4.68 14.45
C PHE A 310 -8.02 4.22 15.24
N ARG A 311 -7.10 3.54 14.55
CA ARG A 311 -5.76 3.24 15.07
C ARG A 311 -4.73 3.71 14.06
N ALA A 312 -3.90 4.67 14.46
CA ALA A 312 -2.94 5.34 13.59
C ALA A 312 -1.52 4.79 13.77
N TYR A 313 -0.88 4.45 12.66
CA TYR A 313 0.50 4.01 12.58
C TYR A 313 1.33 5.08 11.88
N THR A 314 2.49 5.39 12.44
CA THR A 314 3.33 6.54 12.07
C THR A 314 4.80 6.11 12.02
N LYS A 315 5.72 7.04 11.78
CA LYS A 315 7.17 6.79 11.89
C LYS A 315 7.58 6.19 13.24
N ARG A 316 6.90 6.54 14.33
CA ARG A 316 7.16 5.95 15.67
C ARG A 316 6.91 4.44 15.69
N HIS A 317 5.99 3.98 14.86
CA HIS A 317 5.62 2.57 14.70
C HIS A 317 6.41 1.85 13.61
N GLY A 318 7.44 2.49 13.03
CA GLY A 318 8.35 1.87 12.07
C GLY A 318 8.11 2.22 10.59
N LEU A 319 7.12 3.07 10.26
CA LEU A 319 6.98 3.54 8.88
C LEU A 319 8.24 4.32 8.45
N SER A 320 8.79 4.02 7.26
CA SER A 320 9.95 4.74 6.70
C SER A 320 9.60 6.18 6.36
N PHE A 321 8.34 6.43 5.99
CA PHE A 321 7.82 7.76 5.68
C PHE A 321 6.42 8.01 6.25
N GLN A 322 6.06 9.28 6.42
CA GLN A 322 4.79 9.65 7.04
C GLN A 322 3.63 9.70 6.03
N GLU A 323 3.90 10.08 4.78
CA GLU A 323 2.86 10.13 3.74
C GLU A 323 2.75 8.78 3.07
N VAL A 324 1.62 8.13 3.28
CA VAL A 324 1.23 6.90 2.59
C VAL A 324 0.25 7.29 1.50
N THR A 325 0.63 7.05 0.25
CA THR A 325 -0.13 7.50 -0.93
C THR A 325 -0.84 6.37 -1.65
N ALA A 326 -0.36 5.13 -1.51
CA ALA A 326 -0.95 3.96 -2.13
C ALA A 326 -0.99 2.78 -1.16
N LEU A 327 -2.00 1.92 -1.31
CA LEU A 327 -2.21 0.69 -0.56
C LEU A 327 -2.61 -0.43 -1.52
N ASN A 328 -2.08 -1.63 -1.26
CA ASN A 328 -2.60 -2.87 -1.85
C ASN A 328 -2.30 -4.05 -0.92
N GLU A 329 -2.83 -5.22 -1.24
CA GLU A 329 -2.63 -6.47 -0.51
C GLU A 329 -2.00 -7.51 -1.44
N ASP A 330 -0.99 -8.25 -0.96
CA ASP A 330 -0.46 -9.41 -1.71
C ASP A 330 -1.30 -10.68 -1.50
N SER A 331 -1.05 -11.71 -2.30
CA SER A 331 -1.74 -13.01 -2.18
C SER A 331 -1.52 -13.72 -0.84
N GLY A 332 -0.51 -13.31 -0.06
CA GLY A 332 -0.25 -13.82 1.28
C GLY A 332 -0.87 -12.97 2.39
N GLY A 333 -1.79 -12.05 2.06
CA GLY A 333 -2.48 -11.21 3.02
C GLY A 333 -1.65 -10.05 3.55
N ASN A 334 -0.43 -9.82 3.06
CA ASN A 334 0.39 -8.71 3.56
C ASN A 334 -0.05 -7.39 2.95
N LEU A 335 0.00 -6.33 3.74
CA LEU A 335 -0.34 -5.00 3.27
C LEU A 335 0.90 -4.32 2.68
N TRP A 336 0.76 -3.72 1.52
CA TRP A 336 1.79 -2.95 0.83
C TRP A 336 1.41 -1.48 0.84
N LEU A 337 2.38 -0.64 1.17
CA LEU A 337 2.23 0.80 1.32
C LEU A 337 3.17 1.50 0.33
N GLY A 338 2.64 2.33 -0.54
CA GLY A 338 3.40 3.26 -1.35
C GLY A 338 3.59 4.58 -0.62
N THR A 339 4.76 5.20 -0.82
CA THR A 339 5.05 6.55 -0.32
C THR A 339 5.39 7.47 -1.47
N ASN A 340 5.35 8.78 -1.23
CA ASN A 340 5.73 9.76 -2.23
C ASN A 340 7.24 10.10 -2.26
N THR A 341 8.09 9.42 -1.48
CA THR A 341 9.54 9.73 -1.46
C THR A 341 10.45 8.61 -0.97
N ALA A 342 9.96 7.64 -0.19
CA ALA A 342 10.76 6.62 0.47
C ALA A 342 10.49 5.19 -0.05
N GLY A 343 9.95 5.09 -1.27
CA GLY A 343 9.64 3.83 -1.92
C GLY A 343 8.39 3.16 -1.36
N ALA A 344 8.43 1.83 -1.32
CA ALA A 344 7.34 1.01 -0.81
C ALA A 344 7.69 0.39 0.55
N MET A 345 6.68 0.05 1.34
CA MET A 345 6.82 -0.75 2.55
C MET A 345 5.89 -1.96 2.49
N LYS A 346 6.39 -3.13 2.86
CA LYS A 346 5.58 -4.32 3.12
C LYS A 346 5.35 -4.44 4.62
N LEU A 347 4.08 -4.39 5.04
CA LEU A 347 3.62 -4.74 6.38
C LEU A 347 3.18 -6.20 6.39
N VAL A 348 3.93 -7.04 7.10
CA VAL A 348 3.56 -8.44 7.30
C VAL A 348 2.35 -8.51 8.22
N ARG A 349 1.25 -9.12 7.76
CA ARG A 349 0.01 -9.23 8.54
C ARG A 349 -0.24 -10.63 9.07
N ASP A 350 0.08 -11.66 8.27
CA ASP A 350 -0.27 -13.06 8.56
C ASP A 350 0.98 -13.98 8.59
N GLY A 351 2.17 -13.45 8.88
CA GLY A 351 3.44 -14.17 8.81
C GLY A 351 4.48 -13.76 9.85
N PHE A 352 5.57 -14.53 9.92
CA PHE A 352 6.60 -14.47 10.96
C PHE A 352 7.28 -13.10 11.09
N VAL A 353 7.53 -12.70 12.34
CA VAL A 353 8.50 -11.66 12.67
C VAL A 353 9.89 -12.25 12.50
N THR A 354 10.75 -11.58 11.73
CA THR A 354 12.15 -11.99 11.54
C THR A 354 13.05 -11.08 12.38
N TYR A 355 14.10 -11.66 12.95
CA TYR A 355 15.11 -10.97 13.75
C TYR A 355 16.48 -11.19 13.12
N GLY A 356 17.28 -10.12 13.01
CA GLY A 356 18.59 -10.15 12.34
C GLY A 356 19.70 -9.48 13.15
N GLU A 357 20.82 -9.17 12.50
CA GLU A 357 21.99 -8.57 13.18
C GLU A 357 21.68 -7.25 13.89
N GLN A 358 20.74 -6.47 13.34
CA GLN A 358 20.28 -5.21 13.94
C GLN A 358 19.51 -5.41 15.26
N ASP A 359 18.97 -6.61 15.48
CA ASP A 359 18.30 -7.04 16.71
C ASP A 359 19.24 -7.80 17.67
N GLY A 360 20.53 -7.90 17.30
CA GLY A 360 21.55 -8.66 18.02
C GLY A 360 21.60 -10.15 17.70
N VAL A 361 20.89 -10.62 16.66
CA VAL A 361 20.80 -12.04 16.28
C VAL A 361 21.48 -12.28 14.94
N ASN A 362 22.73 -12.79 14.93
CA ASN A 362 23.46 -13.09 13.69
C ASN A 362 23.10 -14.47 13.10
N SER A 363 23.01 -15.51 13.95
CA SER A 363 22.60 -16.86 13.53
C SER A 363 22.04 -17.65 14.72
N VAL A 364 21.06 -18.52 14.45
CA VAL A 364 20.37 -19.35 15.46
C VAL A 364 20.59 -20.82 15.16
N GLY A 365 21.20 -21.55 16.10
CA GLY A 365 21.57 -22.96 15.92
C GLY A 365 20.59 -23.96 16.53
N VAL A 366 19.85 -23.57 17.58
CA VAL A 366 18.87 -24.41 18.28
C VAL A 366 17.77 -23.53 18.86
N ILE A 367 16.52 -24.01 18.79
CA ILE A 367 15.32 -23.37 19.34
C ILE A 367 14.64 -24.35 20.31
N LEU A 368 14.28 -23.88 21.51
CA LEU A 368 13.64 -24.65 22.57
C LEU A 368 12.47 -23.84 23.13
N ALA A 369 11.31 -24.46 23.30
CA ALA A 369 10.19 -23.83 24.03
C ALA A 369 10.45 -23.88 25.54
N ASP A 370 10.17 -22.79 26.26
CA ASP A 370 10.19 -22.78 27.72
C ASP A 370 8.79 -23.02 28.32
N ARG A 371 8.74 -23.35 29.62
CA ARG A 371 7.47 -23.63 30.34
C ARG A 371 6.65 -22.38 30.68
N ALA A 372 7.22 -21.19 30.51
CA ALA A 372 6.59 -19.89 30.74
C ALA A 372 6.07 -19.26 29.44
N GLY A 373 6.05 -20.00 28.32
CA GLY A 373 5.53 -19.55 27.02
C GLY A 373 6.53 -18.75 26.17
N GLY A 374 7.79 -18.67 26.58
CA GLY A 374 8.87 -18.04 25.82
C GLY A 374 9.65 -19.04 24.95
N VAL A 375 10.56 -18.50 24.14
CA VAL A 375 11.46 -19.27 23.29
C VAL A 375 12.90 -19.02 23.69
N CYS A 376 13.60 -20.09 24.06
CA CYS A 376 15.03 -20.09 24.33
C CYS A 376 15.79 -20.53 23.08
N PHE A 377 16.88 -19.85 22.76
CA PHE A 377 17.66 -20.19 21.59
C PHE A 377 19.16 -19.99 21.83
N ARG A 378 19.97 -20.78 21.13
CA ARG A 378 21.43 -20.61 21.10
C ARG A 378 21.78 -19.81 19.85
N GLY A 379 22.47 -18.69 20.05
CA GLY A 379 22.88 -17.81 18.95
C GLY A 379 24.26 -17.19 19.15
N TYR A 380 24.72 -16.52 18.11
CA TYR A 380 25.95 -15.72 18.12
C TYR A 380 25.59 -14.23 18.25
N VAL A 381 26.16 -13.56 19.24
CA VAL A 381 25.91 -12.14 19.54
C VAL A 381 27.21 -11.36 19.45
N LEU A 382 27.11 -10.12 18.97
CA LEU A 382 28.22 -9.17 18.82
C LEU A 382 28.71 -8.68 20.21
N GLY A 383 30.01 -8.77 20.53
CA GLY A 383 30.53 -8.25 21.81
C GLY A 383 32.02 -8.50 22.10
N ASP A 384 32.54 -7.97 23.21
CA ASP A 384 33.97 -7.81 23.49
C ASP A 384 34.52 -8.63 24.68
N LYS A 385 33.91 -9.77 25.04
CA LYS A 385 34.31 -10.69 26.14
C LYS A 385 34.40 -10.09 27.56
N HIS A 386 34.32 -8.76 27.74
CA HIS A 386 34.49 -8.12 29.05
C HIS A 386 33.33 -7.24 29.51
N ALA A 387 32.55 -6.63 28.62
CA ALA A 387 31.19 -6.15 28.90
C ALA A 387 30.62 -5.48 27.66
N SER A 388 29.57 -6.07 27.10
CA SER A 388 28.48 -5.31 26.46
C SER A 388 27.28 -6.23 26.42
N ILE A 389 26.52 -6.21 27.51
CA ILE A 389 25.19 -6.80 27.55
C ILE A 389 24.33 -5.90 26.67
N PHE A 390 23.68 -6.47 25.65
CA PHE A 390 22.60 -5.77 24.95
C PHE A 390 21.41 -5.65 25.91
N GLU A 391 21.46 -4.67 26.82
CA GLU A 391 20.31 -4.26 27.63
C GLU A 391 19.53 -3.19 26.85
N GLY A 392 18.72 -3.63 25.91
CA GLY A 392 17.54 -2.88 25.47
C GLY A 392 17.74 -1.43 25.03
N GLY A 393 18.72 -1.12 24.17
CA GLY A 393 18.59 0.06 23.30
C GLY A 393 19.79 0.93 22.99
N LYS A 394 21.02 0.64 23.44
CA LYS A 394 22.22 1.33 22.94
C LYS A 394 23.44 0.41 22.91
N VAL A 395 24.09 0.35 21.74
CA VAL A 395 25.41 -0.28 21.58
C VAL A 395 26.46 0.80 21.84
N ASP A 396 27.17 0.71 22.97
CA ASP A 396 28.38 1.50 23.19
C ASP A 396 29.58 0.66 22.74
N LEU A 397 30.09 0.94 21.53
CA LEU A 397 31.30 0.30 21.02
C LEU A 397 32.50 0.92 21.75
N LEU A 398 32.95 0.31 22.84
CA LEU A 398 34.26 0.61 23.37
C LEU A 398 35.34 0.10 22.40
N HIS A 399 36.33 0.95 22.16
CA HIS A 399 37.47 0.76 21.27
C HIS A 399 38.06 -0.66 21.32
N SER A 400 37.69 -1.51 20.38
CA SER A 400 38.54 -2.60 19.92
C SER A 400 38.33 -2.83 18.43
N ALA A 401 39.43 -2.99 17.69
CA ALA A 401 39.46 -3.07 16.24
C ALA A 401 38.96 -4.41 15.67
N GLU A 402 38.35 -5.27 16.49
CA GLU A 402 37.90 -6.61 16.09
C GLU A 402 36.46 -6.88 16.53
N ILE A 403 35.55 -6.87 15.56
CA ILE A 403 34.19 -7.35 15.72
C ILE A 403 34.26 -8.86 15.98
N THR A 404 33.95 -9.28 17.21
CA THR A 404 33.99 -10.69 17.61
C THR A 404 32.59 -11.17 18.00
N TYR A 405 32.18 -12.34 17.49
CA TYR A 405 30.88 -12.95 17.79
C TYR A 405 31.05 -14.06 18.85
N TRP A 406 30.21 -14.05 19.88
CA TRP A 406 30.27 -15.00 20.99
C TRP A 406 29.00 -15.85 21.08
N GLN A 407 29.17 -17.12 21.43
CA GLN A 407 28.04 -18.02 21.69
C GLN A 407 27.41 -17.70 23.04
N THR A 408 26.09 -17.53 23.04
CA THR A 408 25.31 -17.27 24.26
C THR A 408 23.92 -17.91 24.17
N LEU A 409 23.19 -17.87 25.28
CA LEU A 409 21.77 -18.23 25.35
C LEU A 409 20.93 -16.96 25.36
N GLY A 410 19.97 -16.91 24.44
CA GLY A 410 18.96 -15.86 24.38
C GLY A 410 17.60 -16.42 24.77
N ARG A 411 16.80 -15.61 25.47
CA ARG A 411 15.38 -15.87 25.68
C ARG A 411 14.59 -14.73 25.09
N TYR A 412 13.59 -15.08 24.28
CA TYR A 412 12.56 -14.16 23.80
C TYR A 412 11.24 -14.48 24.48
N ASP A 413 10.62 -13.47 25.06
CA ASP A 413 9.38 -13.60 25.84
C ASP A 413 8.13 -13.03 25.13
N GLY A 414 8.26 -12.68 23.85
CA GLY A 414 7.21 -11.99 23.09
C GLY A 414 7.34 -10.47 23.12
N GLN A 415 8.22 -9.89 23.93
CA GLN A 415 8.42 -8.44 24.04
C GLN A 415 9.88 -8.01 23.97
N ARG A 416 10.80 -8.79 24.55
CA ARG A 416 12.21 -8.40 24.72
C ARG A 416 13.14 -9.60 24.59
N PHE A 417 14.35 -9.35 24.13
CA PHE A 417 15.44 -10.33 24.22
C PHE A 417 16.18 -10.15 25.54
N THR A 418 16.33 -11.24 26.28
CA THR A 418 17.21 -11.32 27.44
C THR A 418 18.33 -12.29 27.14
N TRP A 419 19.56 -11.79 27.23
CA TRP A 419 20.77 -12.57 27.02
C TRP A 419 21.32 -12.98 28.37
N PHE A 420 21.60 -14.27 28.53
CA PHE A 420 22.09 -14.77 29.80
C PHE A 420 23.11 -15.88 29.60
N LEU A 421 24.04 -15.97 30.55
CA LEU A 421 24.98 -17.06 30.64
C LEU A 421 24.91 -17.61 32.06
N PRO A 422 24.27 -18.78 32.28
CA PRO A 422 24.22 -19.42 33.59
C PRO A 422 25.63 -19.56 34.17
N ASN A 423 25.81 -19.27 35.46
CA ASN A 423 27.12 -19.31 36.10
C ASN A 423 27.82 -20.67 35.93
N VAL A 424 27.05 -21.76 35.85
CA VAL A 424 27.55 -23.13 35.62
C VAL A 424 28.22 -23.32 34.24
N LEU A 425 28.00 -22.41 33.31
CA LEU A 425 28.51 -22.41 31.93
C LEU A 425 29.59 -21.34 31.68
N LYS A 426 29.90 -20.48 32.65
CA LYS A 426 30.99 -19.49 32.52
C LYS A 426 32.33 -20.19 32.32
N GLY A 427 33.07 -19.82 31.26
CA GLY A 427 34.39 -20.35 30.93
C GLY A 427 34.38 -21.74 30.26
N LYS A 428 33.22 -22.28 29.89
CA LYS A 428 33.11 -23.57 29.17
C LYS A 428 32.82 -23.33 27.69
N ASN A 429 33.47 -24.09 26.82
CA ASN A 429 33.20 -24.05 25.39
C ASN A 429 31.96 -24.90 25.09
N PHE A 430 30.96 -24.34 24.40
CA PHE A 430 29.76 -25.07 24.02
C PHE A 430 30.07 -25.97 22.82
N GLY A 431 30.74 -27.09 23.07
CA GLY A 431 30.88 -28.14 22.07
C GLY A 431 29.53 -28.62 21.52
N TRP A 432 29.57 -29.41 20.45
CA TRP A 432 28.42 -30.21 20.04
C TRP A 432 28.10 -31.18 21.18
N VAL A 433 27.01 -30.92 21.92
CA VAL A 433 26.62 -31.74 23.07
C VAL A 433 26.19 -33.12 22.57
N ARG A 434 27.02 -34.14 22.81
CA ARG A 434 26.52 -35.48 23.11
C ARG A 434 26.46 -35.62 24.63
N GLU A 435 25.23 -35.84 25.10
CA GLU A 435 24.83 -36.47 26.37
C GLU A 435 25.25 -35.83 27.71
N GLY A 436 24.25 -35.53 28.55
CA GLY A 436 24.40 -35.59 30.01
C GLY A 436 24.05 -34.36 30.83
N VAL A 437 23.78 -33.19 30.24
CA VAL A 437 23.40 -31.99 31.00
C VAL A 437 22.03 -31.49 30.57
N THR A 438 21.00 -31.85 31.32
CA THR A 438 19.70 -31.17 31.26
C THR A 438 19.84 -29.79 31.88
N LEU A 439 19.60 -28.74 31.09
CA LEU A 439 19.28 -27.40 31.59
C LEU A 439 17.90 -27.48 32.26
N GLN A 440 17.88 -27.80 33.56
CA GLN A 440 16.73 -27.58 34.43
C GLN A 440 16.83 -26.22 35.12
#